data_AF-A0A947NYR2-F1
#
_entry.id   AF-A0A947NYR2-F1
#
_cell.length_a   1.000
_cell.length_b   1.000
_cell.length_c   1.000
_cell.angle_alpha   90.00
_cell.angle_beta   90.00
_cell.angle_gamma   90.00
#
_symmetry.space_group_name_H-M   'P 1'
#
loop_
_entity.id
_entity.type
_entity.pdbx_description
1 polymer ?
#
loop_
_entity_poly.entity_id
_entity_poly.type
_entity_poly.pdbx_seq_one_letter_code
_entity_poly.pdbx_strand_id
1 'polypeptide(L)'
;PEGLAGSLSPALQRQTATAPMLPLLQRVGGADLAAEAGILSSEAMIDLYSQIYALDDGESDARIVAAQLRNAYVDSDPAARLAALRTIWGDARGEDFGPFVLTAYAAARMTPDEAFAEDAAALISSMLAAGLDRDAQRWIPVVEDGSLAWAILAVATPGAAASVGGGDIASFLDSDTSEGRLKSRLLLAGLAGLGRIDPADAGDYGEDLRIDLERRSAWTNRIAQAAQADNQALVAFLAGLGMQGEGWERMTALHLYHIVSALDAVGMNAEARMIAAEAVARA
;
A
#
# COMPACT_ATOMS: atom_id res chain seq x y z
N PRO A 1 25.36 -15.57 -19.36
CA PRO A 1 24.39 -16.00 -18.32
C PRO A 1 23.68 -14.86 -17.57
N GLU A 2 24.23 -13.63 -17.59
CA GLU A 2 23.64 -12.45 -16.91
C GLU A 2 22.23 -12.06 -17.39
N GLY A 3 21.89 -12.29 -18.67
CA GLY A 3 20.56 -11.99 -19.20
C GLY A 3 19.43 -12.95 -18.79
N LEU A 4 19.73 -14.04 -18.06
CA LEU A 4 18.71 -15.02 -17.69
C LEU A 4 17.70 -14.46 -16.68
N ALA A 5 18.14 -13.66 -15.71
CA ALA A 5 17.28 -13.11 -14.65
C ALA A 5 16.18 -12.18 -15.19
N GLY A 6 16.50 -11.35 -16.18
CA GLY A 6 15.51 -10.45 -16.81
C GLY A 6 14.48 -11.18 -17.68
N SER A 7 14.73 -12.43 -18.05
CA SER A 7 13.81 -13.26 -18.85
C SER A 7 12.95 -14.23 -18.02
N LEU A 8 13.15 -14.27 -16.70
CA LEU A 8 12.40 -15.12 -15.80
C LEU A 8 10.95 -14.62 -15.65
N SER A 9 10.02 -15.56 -15.42
CA SER A 9 8.67 -15.18 -15.02
C SER A 9 8.68 -14.46 -13.67
N PRO A 10 7.69 -13.60 -13.36
CA PRO A 10 7.64 -12.89 -12.07
C PRO A 10 7.69 -13.83 -10.86
N ALA A 11 7.12 -15.02 -10.97
CA ALA A 11 7.20 -16.05 -9.93
C ALA A 11 8.65 -16.53 -9.67
N LEU A 12 9.45 -16.70 -10.74
CA LEU A 12 10.85 -17.11 -10.63
C LEU A 12 11.75 -15.94 -10.22
N GLN A 13 11.47 -14.71 -10.66
CA GLN A 13 12.18 -13.51 -10.23
C GLN A 13 12.07 -13.32 -8.71
N ARG A 14 10.88 -13.46 -8.13
CA ARG A 14 10.69 -13.38 -6.67
C ARG A 14 11.56 -14.39 -5.90
N GLN A 15 11.80 -15.57 -6.48
CA GLN A 15 12.66 -16.59 -5.85
C GLN A 15 14.14 -16.21 -5.89
N THR A 16 14.61 -15.41 -6.86
CA THR A 16 16.02 -15.02 -6.91
C THR A 16 16.40 -14.16 -5.70
N ALA A 17 15.48 -13.36 -5.17
CA ALA A 17 15.73 -12.47 -4.03
C ALA A 17 16.16 -13.22 -2.76
N THR A 18 15.59 -14.41 -2.54
CA THR A 18 15.83 -15.26 -1.36
C THR A 18 16.87 -16.35 -1.58
N ALA A 19 17.45 -16.45 -2.78
CA ALA A 19 18.38 -17.50 -3.18
C ALA A 19 19.83 -17.16 -2.73
N PRO A 20 20.36 -17.76 -1.64
CA PRO A 20 21.64 -17.34 -1.05
C PRO A 20 22.87 -17.69 -1.91
N MET A 21 22.71 -18.60 -2.87
CA MET A 21 23.77 -19.00 -3.81
C MET A 21 23.98 -17.97 -4.94
N LEU A 22 23.07 -17.00 -5.11
CA LEU A 22 23.19 -15.96 -6.13
C LEU A 22 23.99 -14.76 -5.60
N PRO A 23 24.82 -14.12 -6.45
CA PRO A 23 25.44 -12.83 -6.13
C PRO A 23 24.41 -11.77 -5.74
N LEU A 24 24.78 -10.84 -4.85
CA LEU A 24 23.87 -9.81 -4.32
C LEU A 24 23.16 -9.02 -5.42
N LEU A 25 23.88 -8.59 -6.47
CA LEU A 25 23.30 -7.84 -7.59
C LEU A 25 22.25 -8.64 -8.38
N GLN A 26 22.33 -9.97 -8.42
CA GLN A 26 21.30 -10.80 -9.06
C GLN A 26 20.06 -10.97 -8.17
N ARG A 27 20.24 -10.89 -6.84
CA ARG A 27 19.13 -10.95 -5.87
C ARG A 27 18.31 -9.67 -5.89
N VAL A 28 18.94 -8.51 -6.12
CA VAL A 28 18.24 -7.21 -6.25
C VAL A 28 17.21 -7.22 -7.36
N GLY A 29 17.51 -7.82 -8.51
CA GLY A 29 16.58 -7.85 -9.65
C GLY A 29 15.24 -8.55 -9.36
N GLY A 30 15.16 -9.36 -8.30
CA GLY A 30 13.90 -9.95 -7.83
C GLY A 30 13.39 -9.37 -6.51
N ALA A 31 14.15 -8.48 -5.88
CA ALA A 31 13.90 -8.01 -4.52
C ALA A 31 12.65 -7.13 -4.43
N ASP A 32 12.46 -6.23 -5.40
CA ASP A 32 11.29 -5.35 -5.43
C ASP A 32 9.98 -6.14 -5.58
N LEU A 33 9.92 -7.07 -6.54
CA LEU A 33 8.77 -7.96 -6.71
C LEU A 33 8.55 -8.87 -5.49
N ALA A 34 9.62 -9.29 -4.82
CA ALA A 34 9.51 -10.11 -3.62
C ALA A 34 8.99 -9.29 -2.44
N ALA A 35 9.42 -8.04 -2.29
CA ALA A 35 8.93 -7.12 -1.26
C ALA A 35 7.46 -6.78 -1.51
N GLU A 36 7.09 -6.48 -2.75
CA GLU A 36 5.72 -6.19 -3.17
C GLU A 36 4.75 -7.34 -2.85
N ALA A 37 5.20 -8.58 -3.06
CA ALA A 37 4.43 -9.79 -2.76
C ALA A 37 4.45 -10.21 -1.28
N GLY A 38 5.07 -9.42 -0.39
CA GLY A 38 5.19 -9.72 1.04
C GLY A 38 6.16 -10.88 1.37
N ILE A 39 7.03 -11.28 0.43
CA ILE A 39 8.06 -12.31 0.63
C ILE A 39 9.27 -11.72 1.36
N LEU A 40 9.68 -10.50 1.00
CA LEU A 40 10.74 -9.77 1.69
C LEU A 40 10.15 -8.67 2.57
N SER A 41 10.61 -8.61 3.82
CA SER A 41 10.33 -7.50 4.72
C SER A 41 11.21 -6.29 4.39
N SER A 42 10.80 -5.11 4.87
CA SER A 42 11.63 -3.89 4.81
C SER A 42 13.02 -4.12 5.43
N GLU A 43 13.12 -4.86 6.54
CA GLU A 43 14.40 -5.17 7.18
C GLU A 43 15.30 -6.05 6.29
N ALA A 44 14.73 -7.08 5.64
CA ALA A 44 15.47 -7.94 4.72
C ALA A 44 15.95 -7.17 3.48
N MET A 45 15.12 -6.24 2.99
CA MET A 45 15.49 -5.31 1.91
C MET A 45 16.66 -4.42 2.35
N ILE A 46 16.57 -3.79 3.53
CA ILE A 46 17.64 -2.93 4.06
C ILE A 46 18.95 -3.70 4.24
N ASP A 47 18.91 -4.94 4.75
CA ASP A 47 20.09 -5.79 4.89
C ASP A 47 20.74 -6.08 3.53
N LEU A 48 19.95 -6.45 2.52
CA LEU A 48 20.44 -6.69 1.15
C LEU A 48 21.14 -5.44 0.58
N TYR A 49 20.52 -4.28 0.65
CA TYR A 49 21.12 -3.03 0.16
C TYR A 49 22.32 -2.58 1.00
N SER A 50 22.34 -2.86 2.30
CA SER A 50 23.49 -2.58 3.18
C SER A 50 24.71 -3.42 2.80
N GLN A 51 24.52 -4.69 2.46
CA GLN A 51 25.59 -5.54 1.95
C GLN A 51 26.12 -5.03 0.60
N ILE A 52 25.22 -4.58 -0.29
CA ILE A 52 25.59 -4.01 -1.60
C ILE A 52 26.40 -2.73 -1.45
N TYR A 53 26.01 -1.86 -0.51
CA TYR A 53 26.75 -0.65 -0.19
C TYR A 53 28.21 -0.95 0.22
N ALA A 54 28.43 -2.05 0.93
CA ALA A 54 29.73 -2.46 1.44
C ALA A 54 30.64 -3.15 0.39
N LEU A 55 30.11 -3.50 -0.79
CA LEU A 55 30.94 -4.04 -1.87
C LEU A 55 31.95 -2.99 -2.34
N ASP A 56 33.12 -3.42 -2.82
CA ASP A 56 34.14 -2.53 -3.42
C ASP A 56 34.15 -2.62 -4.95
N ASP A 57 33.11 -3.23 -5.52
CA ASP A 57 33.03 -3.57 -6.93
C ASP A 57 32.11 -2.58 -7.67
N GLY A 58 32.66 -1.84 -8.63
CA GLY A 58 31.98 -1.04 -9.67
C GLY A 58 30.90 -0.03 -9.24
N GLU A 59 30.43 0.76 -10.21
CA GLU A 59 29.19 1.55 -10.09
C GLU A 59 28.02 0.72 -10.63
N SER A 60 26.90 0.69 -9.91
CA SER A 60 25.67 0.02 -10.35
C SER A 60 24.44 0.72 -9.77
N ASP A 61 23.29 0.60 -10.44
CA ASP A 61 22.03 1.22 -10.00
C ASP A 61 21.66 0.80 -8.57
N ALA A 62 21.87 -0.47 -8.23
CA ALA A 62 21.64 -0.99 -6.89
C ALA A 62 22.52 -0.31 -5.83
N ARG A 63 23.76 0.08 -6.17
CA ARG A 63 24.63 0.84 -5.27
C ARG A 63 24.19 2.28 -5.12
N ILE A 64 23.68 2.90 -6.18
CA ILE A 64 23.10 4.25 -6.11
C ILE A 64 21.91 4.23 -5.15
N VAL A 65 20.99 3.27 -5.31
CA VAL A 65 19.87 3.07 -4.38
C VAL A 65 20.37 2.83 -2.95
N ALA A 66 21.40 2.00 -2.76
CA ALA A 66 21.96 1.75 -1.43
C ALA A 66 22.56 3.01 -0.78
N ALA A 67 23.24 3.86 -1.56
CA ALA A 67 23.79 5.13 -1.09
C ALA A 67 22.67 6.13 -0.74
N GLN A 68 21.63 6.23 -1.57
CA GLN A 68 20.46 7.06 -1.27
C GLN A 68 19.71 6.56 -0.04
N LEU A 69 19.58 5.24 0.12
CA LEU A 69 18.96 4.65 1.31
C LEU A 69 19.69 5.10 2.56
N ARG A 70 21.03 5.03 2.57
CA ARG A 70 21.83 5.56 3.68
C ARG A 70 21.54 7.03 3.94
N ASN A 71 21.54 7.88 2.91
CA ASN A 71 21.25 9.31 3.05
C ASN A 71 19.87 9.55 3.68
N ALA A 72 18.84 8.81 3.25
CA ALA A 72 17.50 8.87 3.81
C ALA A 72 17.47 8.58 5.33
N TYR A 73 18.39 7.75 5.84
CA TYR A 73 18.50 7.46 7.28
C TYR A 73 19.34 8.46 8.07
N VAL A 74 20.48 8.89 7.54
CA VAL A 74 21.53 9.53 8.36
C VAL A 74 21.79 10.99 8.05
N ASP A 75 21.28 11.53 6.94
CA ASP A 75 21.52 12.94 6.61
C ASP A 75 20.98 13.84 7.73
N SER A 76 21.65 14.96 8.02
CA SER A 76 21.18 15.90 9.05
C SER A 76 20.03 16.79 8.58
N ASP A 77 19.91 17.01 7.27
CA ASP A 77 18.88 17.85 6.66
C ASP A 77 17.63 17.01 6.29
N PRO A 78 16.45 17.29 6.88
CA PRO A 78 15.21 16.61 6.51
C PRO A 78 14.88 16.72 5.01
N ALA A 79 15.19 17.84 4.36
CA ALA A 79 14.94 18.01 2.92
C ALA A 79 15.84 17.07 2.09
N ALA A 80 17.11 16.90 2.48
CA ALA A 80 18.02 15.96 1.84
C ALA A 80 17.58 14.50 2.04
N ARG A 81 17.04 14.14 3.22
CA ARG A 81 16.44 12.81 3.44
C ARG A 81 15.27 12.56 2.51
N LEU A 82 14.36 13.52 2.38
CA LEU A 82 13.21 13.40 1.49
C LEU A 82 13.63 13.32 0.01
N ALA A 83 14.64 14.09 -0.40
CA ALA A 83 15.20 14.00 -1.76
C ALA A 83 15.78 12.61 -2.05
N ALA A 84 16.45 11.99 -1.06
CA ALA A 84 16.94 10.63 -1.18
C ALA A 84 15.79 9.60 -1.29
N LEU A 85 14.74 9.75 -0.49
CA LEU A 85 13.51 8.93 -0.59
C LEU A 85 12.87 9.04 -1.98
N ARG A 86 12.68 10.27 -2.49
CA ARG A 86 12.16 10.52 -3.84
C ARG A 86 13.01 9.87 -4.92
N THR A 87 14.34 9.86 -4.75
CA THR A 87 15.26 9.22 -5.70
C THR A 87 15.09 7.69 -5.71
N ILE A 88 14.85 7.07 -4.54
CA ILE A 88 14.61 5.63 -4.44
C ILE A 88 13.25 5.25 -5.03
N TRP A 89 12.21 6.06 -4.77
CA TRP A 89 10.89 5.83 -5.34
C TRP A 89 10.87 6.04 -6.84
N GLY A 90 11.53 7.09 -7.36
CA GLY A 90 11.48 7.42 -8.78
C GLY A 90 10.04 7.51 -9.28
N ASP A 91 9.74 6.76 -10.34
CA ASP A 91 8.41 6.67 -10.95
C ASP A 91 7.57 5.49 -10.41
N ALA A 92 7.98 4.86 -9.31
CA ALA A 92 7.27 3.75 -8.68
C ALA A 92 5.80 4.08 -8.40
N ARG A 93 4.89 3.36 -9.05
CA ARG A 93 3.43 3.47 -8.88
C ARG A 93 2.82 2.06 -9.02
N GLY A 94 1.65 1.85 -8.40
CA GLY A 94 0.89 0.61 -8.54
C GLY A 94 1.66 -0.65 -8.13
N GLU A 95 1.98 -1.48 -9.10
CA GLU A 95 2.71 -2.76 -8.93
C GLU A 95 4.20 -2.54 -8.58
N ASP A 96 4.80 -1.39 -8.92
CA ASP A 96 6.20 -1.10 -8.58
C ASP A 96 6.37 -0.64 -7.11
N PHE A 97 5.83 -1.39 -6.15
CA PHE A 97 5.73 -0.94 -4.75
C PHE A 97 6.95 -1.30 -3.87
N GLY A 98 7.88 -2.12 -4.38
CA GLY A 98 9.10 -2.53 -3.68
C GLY A 98 9.90 -1.37 -3.03
N PRO A 99 10.10 -0.24 -3.72
CA PRO A 99 10.76 0.95 -3.14
C PRO A 99 10.07 1.52 -1.90
N PHE A 100 8.74 1.46 -1.82
CA PHE A 100 7.98 1.91 -0.64
C PHE A 100 8.20 0.98 0.55
N VAL A 101 8.27 -0.34 0.31
CA VAL A 101 8.63 -1.33 1.34
C VAL A 101 10.06 -1.12 1.84
N LEU A 102 11.02 -0.92 0.93
CA LEU A 102 12.44 -0.68 1.27
C LEU A 102 12.62 0.54 2.18
N THR A 103 11.83 1.59 1.96
CA THR A 103 12.00 2.90 2.60
C THR A 103 11.14 3.12 3.85
N ALA A 104 10.30 2.15 4.23
CA ALA A 104 9.32 2.29 5.31
C ALA A 104 9.88 2.90 6.62
N TYR A 105 10.99 2.36 7.10
CA TYR A 105 11.62 2.84 8.34
C TYR A 105 12.37 4.17 8.15
N ALA A 106 12.82 4.51 6.95
CA ALA A 106 13.38 5.83 6.66
C ALA A 106 12.27 6.89 6.61
N ALA A 107 11.13 6.57 5.98
CA ALA A 107 9.95 7.42 5.97
C ALA A 107 9.44 7.70 7.39
N ALA A 108 9.39 6.70 8.27
CA ALA A 108 8.98 6.88 9.68
C ALA A 108 9.89 7.82 10.50
N ARG A 109 11.13 8.06 10.06
CA ARG A 109 12.05 9.00 10.71
C ARG A 109 11.82 10.45 10.28
N MET A 110 11.05 10.68 9.23
CA MET A 110 10.65 12.03 8.83
C MET A 110 9.73 12.62 9.90
N THR A 111 10.00 13.87 10.27
CA THR A 111 9.08 14.61 11.14
C THR A 111 8.01 15.25 10.26
N PRO A 112 6.71 15.10 10.59
CA PRO A 112 5.64 15.78 9.86
C PRO A 112 5.88 17.28 9.83
N ASP A 113 5.83 17.86 8.64
CA ASP A 113 6.04 19.28 8.37
C ASP A 113 5.22 19.66 7.13
N GLU A 114 4.62 20.85 7.13
CA GLU A 114 3.83 21.36 6.00
C GLU A 114 4.66 21.46 4.71
N ALA A 115 5.98 21.68 4.83
CA ALA A 115 6.89 21.69 3.70
C ALA A 115 6.99 20.34 2.96
N PHE A 116 6.53 19.25 3.59
CA PHE A 116 6.53 17.90 3.03
C PHE A 116 5.11 17.37 2.75
N ALA A 117 4.09 18.23 2.81
CA ALA A 117 2.69 17.83 2.63
C ALA A 117 2.44 17.17 1.27
N GLU A 118 3.09 17.65 0.20
CA GLU A 118 2.97 17.07 -1.14
C GLU A 118 3.44 15.60 -1.22
N ASP A 119 4.39 15.19 -0.38
CA ASP A 119 4.92 13.83 -0.32
C ASP A 119 4.28 12.98 0.77
N ALA A 120 3.34 13.54 1.53
CA ALA A 120 2.73 12.84 2.66
C ALA A 120 2.12 11.51 2.23
N ALA A 121 1.46 11.45 1.07
CA ALA A 121 0.87 10.21 0.57
C ALA A 121 1.91 9.10 0.33
N ALA A 122 3.07 9.45 -0.23
CA ALA A 122 4.18 8.52 -0.48
C ALA A 122 4.83 8.06 0.83
N LEU A 123 5.05 8.99 1.76
CA LEU A 123 5.61 8.70 3.08
C LEU A 123 4.69 7.78 3.89
N ILE A 124 3.40 8.11 3.95
CA ILE A 124 2.37 7.32 4.65
C ILE A 124 2.28 5.93 4.03
N SER A 125 2.21 5.81 2.70
CA SER A 125 2.17 4.52 2.00
C SER A 125 3.39 3.66 2.34
N SER A 126 4.58 4.26 2.36
CA SER A 126 5.82 3.59 2.74
C SER A 126 5.78 3.09 4.20
N MET A 127 5.30 3.91 5.14
CA MET A 127 5.15 3.51 6.55
C MET A 127 4.17 2.35 6.72
N LEU A 128 3.00 2.42 6.07
CA LEU A 128 1.97 1.38 6.15
C LEU A 128 2.42 0.05 5.53
N ALA A 129 3.29 0.08 4.51
CA ALA A 129 3.88 -1.11 3.89
C ALA A 129 4.64 -2.01 4.88
N ALA A 130 5.14 -1.44 5.99
CA ALA A 130 5.78 -2.19 7.08
C ALA A 130 4.96 -2.22 8.38
N GLY A 131 3.68 -1.83 8.33
CA GLY A 131 2.79 -1.81 9.49
C GLY A 131 3.10 -0.71 10.51
N LEU A 132 3.73 0.39 10.11
CA LEU A 132 4.09 1.52 10.97
C LEU A 132 2.90 2.49 11.15
N ASP A 133 1.73 1.95 11.54
CA ASP A 133 0.46 2.68 11.65
C ASP A 133 0.54 3.94 12.53
N ARG A 134 1.32 3.85 13.63
CA ARG A 134 1.48 4.94 14.58
C ARG A 134 2.30 6.08 14.00
N ASP A 135 3.32 5.77 13.21
CA ASP A 135 4.14 6.78 12.55
C ASP A 135 3.37 7.45 11.43
N ALA A 136 2.60 6.68 10.65
CA ALA A 136 1.68 7.22 9.65
C ALA A 136 0.66 8.20 10.26
N GLN A 137 0.04 7.86 11.40
CA GLN A 137 -0.91 8.74 12.09
C GLN A 137 -0.33 10.09 12.53
N ARG A 138 0.99 10.19 12.74
CA ARG A 138 1.61 11.47 13.11
C ARG A 138 1.48 12.52 12.01
N TRP A 139 1.20 12.12 10.78
CA TRP A 139 1.03 13.00 9.63
C TRP A 139 -0.36 13.62 9.53
N ILE A 140 -1.35 13.14 10.28
CA ILE A 140 -2.72 13.69 10.27
C ILE A 140 -2.76 15.24 10.35
N PRO A 141 -1.99 15.93 11.22
CA PRO A 141 -2.10 17.38 11.35
C PRO A 141 -1.58 18.21 10.16
N VAL A 142 -0.79 17.62 9.25
CA VAL A 142 -0.18 18.31 8.10
C VAL A 142 -0.80 17.90 6.77
N VAL A 143 -1.74 16.96 6.81
CA VAL A 143 -2.40 16.41 5.63
C VAL A 143 -3.64 17.24 5.31
N GLU A 144 -3.77 17.65 4.05
CA GLU A 144 -4.95 18.36 3.57
C GLU A 144 -6.15 17.41 3.46
N ASP A 145 -7.31 17.85 3.94
CA ASP A 145 -8.56 17.10 3.86
C ASP A 145 -8.96 16.87 2.40
N GLY A 146 -9.39 15.64 2.08
CA GLY A 146 -9.70 15.25 0.70
C GLY A 146 -8.47 15.01 -0.19
N SER A 147 -7.25 15.06 0.33
CA SER A 147 -6.05 14.63 -0.41
C SER A 147 -5.88 13.10 -0.44
N LEU A 148 -4.97 12.60 -1.28
CA LEU A 148 -4.62 11.17 -1.28
C LEU A 148 -4.02 10.71 0.06
N ALA A 149 -3.22 11.55 0.70
CA ALA A 149 -2.66 11.25 2.02
C ALA A 149 -3.78 11.08 3.06
N TRP A 150 -4.79 11.96 3.01
CA TRP A 150 -5.98 11.87 3.84
C TRP A 150 -6.76 10.60 3.57
N ALA A 151 -7.01 10.26 2.30
CA ALA A 151 -7.78 9.09 1.90
C ALA A 151 -7.16 7.79 2.44
N ILE A 152 -5.83 7.67 2.36
CA ILE A 152 -5.09 6.53 2.90
C ILE A 152 -5.21 6.47 4.43
N LEU A 153 -5.04 7.60 5.14
CA LEU A 153 -5.18 7.67 6.59
C LEU A 153 -6.61 7.38 7.08
N ALA A 154 -7.62 7.81 6.32
CA ALA A 154 -9.03 7.64 6.63
C ALA A 154 -9.42 6.16 6.72
N VAL A 155 -8.79 5.28 5.94
CA VAL A 155 -8.98 3.83 6.01
C VAL A 155 -7.95 3.11 6.89
N ALA A 156 -6.72 3.62 7.00
CA ALA A 156 -5.63 2.95 7.73
C ALA A 156 -5.71 3.10 9.26
N THR A 157 -6.18 4.26 9.75
CA THR A 157 -6.04 4.65 11.16
C THR A 157 -6.86 3.75 12.10
N PRO A 158 -6.29 3.15 13.16
CA PRO A 158 -7.01 2.38 14.17
C PRO A 158 -7.93 3.23 15.05
N GLY A 159 -9.05 2.64 15.47
CA GLY A 159 -10.02 3.25 16.38
C GLY A 159 -11.41 3.31 15.77
N ALA A 160 -12.41 3.54 16.64
CA ALA A 160 -13.76 3.94 16.22
C ALA A 160 -13.65 5.36 15.65
N ALA A 161 -13.21 5.46 14.40
CA ALA A 161 -13.15 6.74 13.71
C ALA A 161 -14.55 7.34 13.72
N ALA A 162 -14.66 8.61 14.13
CA ALA A 162 -15.83 9.38 13.80
C ALA A 162 -16.12 9.20 12.30
N SER A 163 -17.40 9.12 11.92
CA SER A 163 -17.77 9.07 10.51
C SER A 163 -16.99 10.13 9.76
N VAL A 164 -16.33 9.73 8.68
CA VAL A 164 -15.63 10.65 7.80
C VAL A 164 -16.65 11.64 7.27
N GLY A 165 -16.32 12.94 7.27
CA GLY A 165 -17.23 13.97 6.80
C GLY A 165 -17.42 13.87 5.29
N GLY A 166 -18.66 13.98 4.81
CA GLY A 166 -18.96 13.94 3.38
C GLY A 166 -18.24 15.04 2.56
N GLY A 167 -17.91 16.18 3.18
CA GLY A 167 -17.15 17.25 2.52
C GLY A 167 -15.76 16.80 2.03
N ASP A 168 -15.04 16.06 2.87
CA ASP A 168 -13.69 15.58 2.56
C ASP A 168 -13.74 14.49 1.49
N ILE A 169 -14.75 13.61 1.56
CA ILE A 169 -15.00 12.58 0.55
C ILE A 169 -15.29 13.22 -0.80
N ALA A 170 -16.19 14.21 -0.84
CA ALA A 170 -16.50 14.93 -2.07
C ALA A 170 -15.26 15.61 -2.68
N SER A 171 -14.44 16.27 -1.85
CA SER A 171 -13.18 16.89 -2.28
C SER A 171 -12.23 15.86 -2.93
N PHE A 172 -12.08 14.68 -2.30
CA PHE A 172 -11.26 13.60 -2.86
C PHE A 172 -11.81 13.11 -4.20
N LEU A 173 -13.12 12.85 -4.28
CA LEU A 173 -13.82 12.41 -5.50
C LEU A 173 -13.63 13.40 -6.66
N ASP A 174 -13.66 14.69 -6.39
CA ASP A 174 -13.47 15.75 -7.40
C ASP A 174 -12.01 15.84 -7.87
N SER A 175 -11.05 15.58 -6.98
CA SER A 175 -9.61 15.61 -7.28
C SER A 175 -9.06 14.33 -7.93
N ASP A 176 -9.83 13.25 -7.94
CA ASP A 176 -9.38 11.94 -8.41
C ASP A 176 -9.21 11.90 -9.94
N THR A 177 -7.96 11.80 -10.36
CA THR A 177 -7.54 11.71 -11.77
C THR A 177 -7.28 10.27 -12.24
N SER A 178 -7.48 9.26 -11.38
CA SER A 178 -7.29 7.85 -11.75
C SER A 178 -8.29 7.39 -12.82
N GLU A 179 -7.91 6.38 -13.59
CA GLU A 179 -8.75 5.86 -14.67
C GLU A 179 -10.10 5.38 -14.13
N GLY A 180 -11.19 5.96 -14.64
CA GLY A 180 -12.54 5.62 -14.19
C GLY A 180 -12.81 5.92 -12.72
N ARG A 181 -12.06 6.87 -12.12
CA ARG A 181 -12.11 7.23 -10.68
C ARG A 181 -11.93 6.03 -9.77
N LEU A 182 -11.00 5.16 -10.12
CA LEU A 182 -10.78 3.91 -9.40
C LEU A 182 -10.42 4.16 -7.93
N LYS A 183 -9.56 5.13 -7.63
CA LYS A 183 -9.19 5.45 -6.24
C LYS A 183 -10.40 5.87 -5.42
N SER A 184 -11.27 6.71 -5.96
CA SER A 184 -12.54 7.10 -5.31
C SER A 184 -13.44 5.90 -5.04
N ARG A 185 -13.56 5.00 -6.02
CA ARG A 185 -14.38 3.79 -5.91
C ARG A 185 -13.83 2.83 -4.85
N LEU A 186 -12.52 2.67 -4.76
CA LEU A 186 -11.86 1.84 -3.75
C LEU A 186 -11.89 2.49 -2.36
N LEU A 187 -11.73 3.81 -2.27
CA LEU A 187 -11.89 4.54 -1.02
C LEU A 187 -13.31 4.37 -0.46
N LEU A 188 -14.33 4.59 -1.28
CA LEU A 188 -15.73 4.42 -0.86
C LEU A 188 -16.00 3.00 -0.38
N ALA A 189 -15.52 1.99 -1.13
CA ALA A 189 -15.64 0.59 -0.74
C ALA A 189 -14.92 0.28 0.59
N GLY A 190 -13.72 0.81 0.80
CA GLY A 190 -12.95 0.64 2.04
C GLY A 190 -13.64 1.31 3.23
N LEU A 191 -14.08 2.57 3.08
CA LEU A 191 -14.80 3.29 4.13
C LEU A 191 -16.13 2.60 4.48
N ALA A 192 -16.92 2.20 3.49
CA ALA A 192 -18.17 1.48 3.71
C ALA A 192 -17.92 0.11 4.35
N GLY A 193 -16.90 -0.62 3.91
CA GLY A 193 -16.54 -1.92 4.47
C GLY A 193 -16.10 -1.85 5.92
N LEU A 194 -15.40 -0.79 6.31
CA LEU A 194 -14.96 -0.52 7.69
C LEU A 194 -16.03 0.17 8.55
N GLY A 195 -17.21 0.48 7.99
CA GLY A 195 -18.26 1.21 8.70
C GLY A 195 -17.87 2.65 9.09
N ARG A 196 -17.06 3.33 8.27
CA ARG A 196 -16.51 4.68 8.54
C ARG A 196 -17.24 5.81 7.82
N ILE A 197 -18.31 5.50 7.12
CA ILE A 197 -19.16 6.44 6.40
C ILE A 197 -20.61 6.12 6.72
N ASP A 198 -21.46 7.15 6.75
CA ASP A 198 -22.89 6.96 6.90
C ASP A 198 -23.43 6.12 5.72
N PRO A 199 -24.31 5.13 5.95
CA PRO A 199 -24.88 4.32 4.87
C PRO A 199 -25.63 5.12 3.81
N ALA A 200 -26.26 6.25 4.16
CA ALA A 200 -26.94 7.11 3.19
C ALA A 200 -25.93 7.79 2.27
N ASP A 201 -24.88 8.39 2.85
CA ASP A 201 -23.79 9.01 2.09
C ASP A 201 -23.09 7.97 1.18
N ALA A 202 -22.87 6.76 1.70
CA ALA A 202 -22.29 5.66 0.92
C ALA A 202 -23.15 5.28 -0.30
N GLY A 203 -24.47 5.34 -0.16
CA GLY A 203 -25.42 5.14 -1.25
C GLY A 203 -25.31 6.24 -2.30
N ASP A 204 -25.36 7.51 -1.87
CA ASP A 204 -25.32 8.68 -2.75
C ASP A 204 -24.02 8.73 -3.58
N TYR A 205 -22.85 8.57 -2.93
CA TYR A 205 -21.57 8.50 -3.64
C TYR A 205 -21.46 7.23 -4.50
N GLY A 206 -22.11 6.14 -4.08
CA GLY A 206 -22.18 4.90 -4.84
C GLY A 206 -22.89 5.09 -6.19
N GLU A 207 -24.00 5.83 -6.18
CA GLU A 207 -24.75 6.19 -7.39
C GLU A 207 -23.93 7.09 -8.33
N ASP A 208 -23.27 8.12 -7.81
CA ASP A 208 -22.41 9.02 -8.61
C ASP A 208 -21.26 8.25 -9.28
N LEU A 209 -20.59 7.38 -8.51
CA LEU A 209 -19.51 6.53 -9.00
C LEU A 209 -20.00 5.31 -9.80
N ARG A 210 -21.32 5.13 -9.96
CA ARG A 210 -21.96 4.00 -10.64
C ARG A 210 -21.50 2.64 -10.11
N ILE A 211 -21.33 2.54 -8.79
CA ILE A 211 -21.01 1.30 -8.11
C ILE A 211 -22.22 0.79 -7.33
N ASP A 212 -22.37 -0.52 -7.35
CA ASP A 212 -23.41 -1.23 -6.62
C ASP A 212 -22.67 -2.17 -5.65
N LEU A 213 -22.49 -1.69 -4.42
CA LEU A 213 -21.80 -2.41 -3.34
C LEU A 213 -22.67 -3.52 -2.74
N GLU A 214 -23.98 -3.46 -2.93
CA GLU A 214 -24.93 -4.45 -2.42
C GLU A 214 -25.07 -5.67 -3.33
N ARG A 215 -24.51 -5.61 -4.54
CA ARG A 215 -24.58 -6.68 -5.54
C ARG A 215 -24.21 -8.05 -4.97
N ARG A 216 -25.13 -9.00 -5.11
CA ARG A 216 -24.93 -10.38 -4.67
C ARG A 216 -24.45 -11.28 -5.82
N SER A 217 -23.44 -12.10 -5.53
CA SER A 217 -22.91 -13.14 -6.41
C SER A 217 -22.67 -14.42 -5.61
N ALA A 218 -22.34 -15.52 -6.28
CA ALA A 218 -21.97 -16.76 -5.60
C ALA A 218 -20.74 -16.57 -4.68
N TRP A 219 -19.81 -15.67 -5.02
CA TRP A 219 -18.65 -15.37 -4.18
C TRP A 219 -19.02 -14.44 -3.02
N THR A 220 -19.75 -13.34 -3.26
CA THR A 220 -20.12 -12.40 -2.18
C THR A 220 -21.03 -13.06 -1.14
N ASN A 221 -21.89 -13.99 -1.57
CA ASN A 221 -22.68 -14.82 -0.67
C ASN A 221 -21.82 -15.74 0.21
N ARG A 222 -20.77 -16.35 -0.35
CA ARG A 222 -19.91 -17.28 0.41
C ARG A 222 -19.07 -16.55 1.45
N ILE A 223 -18.46 -15.41 1.10
CA ILE A 223 -17.64 -14.65 2.06
C ILE A 223 -18.51 -14.07 3.18
N ALA A 224 -19.72 -13.60 2.87
CA ALA A 224 -20.69 -13.16 3.87
C ALA A 224 -21.13 -14.30 4.81
N GLN A 225 -21.39 -15.50 4.26
CA GLN A 225 -21.73 -16.67 5.08
C GLN A 225 -20.56 -17.12 5.97
N ALA A 226 -19.32 -17.04 5.47
CA ALA A 226 -18.12 -17.33 6.25
C ALA A 226 -17.96 -16.37 7.43
N ALA A 227 -18.20 -15.07 7.21
CA ALA A 227 -18.18 -14.05 8.26
C ALA A 227 -19.31 -14.24 9.29
N GLN A 228 -20.53 -14.55 8.84
CA GLN A 228 -21.66 -14.86 9.74
C GLN A 228 -21.41 -16.09 10.63
N ALA A 229 -20.60 -17.03 10.15
CA ALA A 229 -20.17 -18.20 10.90
C ALA A 229 -18.94 -17.96 11.78
N ASP A 230 -18.44 -16.71 11.86
CA ASP A 230 -17.22 -16.32 12.58
C ASP A 230 -15.99 -17.17 12.17
N ASN A 231 -15.92 -17.56 10.89
CA ASN A 231 -14.85 -18.42 10.38
C ASN A 231 -13.74 -17.57 9.74
N GLN A 232 -12.87 -17.05 10.59
CA GLN A 232 -11.74 -16.20 10.21
C GLN A 232 -10.87 -16.82 9.10
N ALA A 233 -10.55 -18.11 9.20
CA ALA A 233 -9.71 -18.79 8.21
C ALA A 233 -10.38 -18.84 6.83
N LEU A 234 -11.67 -19.17 6.77
CA LEU A 234 -12.39 -19.21 5.50
C LEU A 234 -12.57 -17.82 4.89
N VAL A 235 -12.79 -16.78 5.71
CA VAL A 235 -12.81 -15.39 5.23
C VAL A 235 -11.46 -15.03 4.60
N ALA A 236 -10.34 -15.32 5.25
CA ALA A 236 -9.01 -15.05 4.70
C ALA A 236 -8.77 -15.77 3.35
N PHE A 237 -9.17 -17.05 3.23
CA PHE A 237 -9.08 -17.78 1.97
C PHE A 237 -9.97 -17.18 0.87
N LEU A 238 -11.20 -16.81 1.18
CA LEU A 238 -12.13 -16.22 0.22
C LEU A 238 -11.72 -14.79 -0.20
N ALA A 239 -11.10 -14.04 0.72
CA ALA A 239 -10.48 -12.76 0.42
C ALA A 239 -9.34 -12.92 -0.57
N GLY A 240 -8.40 -13.84 -0.29
CA GLY A 240 -7.32 -14.16 -1.22
C GLY A 240 -7.82 -14.61 -2.59
N LEU A 241 -8.92 -15.38 -2.65
CA LEU A 241 -9.57 -15.78 -3.90
C LEU A 241 -10.19 -14.58 -4.64
N GLY A 242 -10.80 -13.64 -3.91
CA GLY A 242 -11.35 -12.41 -4.48
C GLY A 242 -10.29 -11.42 -4.98
N MET A 243 -9.03 -11.61 -4.56
CA MET A 243 -7.89 -10.74 -4.88
C MET A 243 -6.92 -11.33 -5.93
N GLN A 244 -7.28 -12.41 -6.63
CA GLN A 244 -6.43 -13.06 -7.65
C GLN A 244 -6.23 -12.24 -8.95
N GLY A 245 -6.49 -10.93 -8.95
CA GLY A 245 -6.24 -10.07 -10.10
C GLY A 245 -4.74 -9.88 -10.37
N GLU A 246 -4.41 -9.40 -11.57
CA GLU A 246 -3.02 -9.10 -11.94
C GLU A 246 -2.48 -7.83 -11.25
N GLY A 247 -3.37 -6.95 -10.77
CA GLY A 247 -3.02 -5.73 -10.04
C GLY A 247 -4.25 -5.06 -9.40
N TRP A 248 -4.01 -3.96 -8.67
CA TRP A 248 -5.07 -3.20 -7.98
C TRP A 248 -6.01 -2.48 -8.95
N GLU A 249 -5.54 -2.14 -10.15
CA GLU A 249 -6.32 -1.59 -11.24
C GLU A 249 -7.42 -2.54 -11.75
N ARG A 250 -7.28 -3.85 -11.48
CA ARG A 250 -8.32 -4.86 -11.75
C ARG A 250 -9.26 -5.10 -10.57
N MET A 251 -8.92 -4.61 -9.38
CA MET A 251 -9.77 -4.75 -8.19
C MET A 251 -11.05 -3.94 -8.37
N THR A 252 -12.20 -4.60 -8.17
CA THR A 252 -13.48 -3.88 -8.18
C THR A 252 -13.85 -3.41 -6.78
N ALA A 253 -14.46 -2.23 -6.66
CA ALA A 253 -15.04 -1.73 -5.41
C ALA A 253 -15.97 -2.75 -4.71
N LEU A 254 -16.75 -3.51 -5.48
CA LEU A 254 -17.61 -4.57 -4.92
C LEU A 254 -16.83 -5.65 -4.16
N HIS A 255 -15.75 -6.17 -4.77
CA HIS A 255 -14.91 -7.18 -4.12
C HIS A 255 -14.20 -6.60 -2.90
N LEU A 256 -13.62 -5.41 -3.02
CA LEU A 256 -12.95 -4.74 -1.91
C LEU A 256 -13.89 -4.52 -0.72
N TYR A 257 -15.09 -3.98 -0.96
CA TYR A 257 -16.11 -3.76 0.09
C TYR A 257 -16.43 -5.05 0.86
N HIS A 258 -16.71 -6.14 0.13
CA HIS A 258 -17.06 -7.41 0.78
C HIS A 258 -15.88 -8.08 1.49
N ILE A 259 -14.64 -7.90 0.99
CA ILE A 259 -13.43 -8.39 1.66
C ILE A 259 -13.23 -7.64 2.98
N VAL A 260 -13.21 -6.30 2.91
CA VAL A 260 -12.96 -5.44 4.06
C VAL A 260 -14.04 -5.64 5.12
N SER A 261 -15.32 -5.64 4.73
CA SER A 261 -16.45 -5.87 5.64
C SER A 261 -16.40 -7.25 6.30
N ALA A 262 -16.07 -8.30 5.55
CA ALA A 262 -15.99 -9.65 6.11
C ALA A 262 -14.81 -9.82 7.07
N LEU A 263 -13.66 -9.21 6.78
CA LEU A 263 -12.48 -9.23 7.64
C LEU A 263 -12.74 -8.47 8.96
N ASP A 264 -13.32 -7.27 8.87
CA ASP A 264 -13.68 -6.47 10.04
C ASP A 264 -14.70 -7.22 10.93
N ALA A 265 -15.72 -7.84 10.32
CA ALA A 265 -16.75 -8.59 11.03
C ALA A 265 -16.21 -9.80 11.84
N VAL A 266 -15.11 -10.42 11.41
CA VAL A 266 -14.46 -11.55 12.12
C VAL A 266 -13.27 -11.11 12.98
N GLY A 267 -13.11 -9.81 13.23
CA GLY A 267 -12.07 -9.26 14.10
C GLY A 267 -10.70 -9.10 13.45
N MET A 268 -10.56 -9.28 12.13
CA MET A 268 -9.35 -8.99 11.34
C MET A 268 -9.26 -7.52 10.95
N ASN A 269 -9.46 -6.63 11.91
CA ASN A 269 -9.58 -5.20 11.69
C ASN A 269 -8.28 -4.58 11.16
N ALA A 270 -7.13 -5.13 11.55
CA ALA A 270 -5.84 -4.63 11.07
C ALA A 270 -5.68 -4.95 9.57
N GLU A 271 -5.95 -6.19 9.19
CA GLU A 271 -5.89 -6.66 7.82
C GLU A 271 -6.91 -5.93 6.93
N ALA A 272 -8.14 -5.75 7.40
CA ALA A 272 -9.17 -5.00 6.68
C ALA A 272 -8.71 -3.56 6.36
N ARG A 273 -8.15 -2.86 7.35
CA ARG A 273 -7.63 -1.48 7.16
C ARG A 273 -6.42 -1.44 6.24
N MET A 274 -5.47 -2.36 6.38
CA MET A 274 -4.28 -2.37 5.55
C MET A 274 -4.61 -2.68 4.08
N ILE A 275 -5.51 -3.64 3.83
CA ILE A 275 -6.00 -3.93 2.48
C ILE A 275 -6.70 -2.72 1.87
N ALA A 276 -7.55 -2.03 2.64
CA ALA A 276 -8.22 -0.82 2.14
C ALA A 276 -7.23 0.32 1.86
N ALA A 277 -6.23 0.52 2.72
CA ALA A 277 -5.19 1.54 2.55
C ALA A 277 -4.33 1.27 1.31
N GLU A 278 -3.91 0.01 1.13
CA GLU A 278 -3.11 -0.40 -0.02
C GLU A 278 -3.88 -0.28 -1.33
N ALA A 279 -5.18 -0.61 -1.33
CA ALA A 279 -6.05 -0.44 -2.49
C ALA A 279 -6.11 1.02 -2.96
N VAL A 280 -6.19 1.99 -2.03
CA VAL A 280 -6.22 3.42 -2.36
C VAL A 280 -4.85 3.93 -2.78
N ALA A 281 -3.78 3.46 -2.13
CA ALA A 281 -2.42 3.88 -2.42
C ALA A 281 -1.95 3.44 -3.81
N ARG A 282 -2.27 2.19 -4.20
CA ARG A 282 -1.73 1.54 -5.41
C ARG A 282 -2.63 1.57 -6.64
N ALA A 283 -3.89 2.00 -6.52
CA ALA A 283 -4.79 2.12 -7.68
C ALA A 283 -4.48 3.29 -8.63
#